data_AF-A0A7C8J1L7-F1
#
_entry.id   AF-A0A7C8J1L7-F1
#
_cell.length_a   1.000
_cell.length_b   1.000
_cell.length_c   1.000
_cell.angle_alpha   90.00
_cell.angle_beta   90.00
_cell.angle_gamma   90.00
#
_symmetry.space_group_name_H-M   'P 1'
#
loop_
_entity.id
_entity.type
_entity.pdbx_description
1 polymer ?
#
loop_
_entity_poly.entity_id
_entity_poly.type
_entity_poly.pdbx_seq_one_letter_code
_entity_poly.pdbx_strand_id
1 'polypeptide(L)'
;MMQTFLDLKAKQPEDLPSIIKIAFGLAAFFPPVKSEIRLDFFDDQLNEVQKEAVSFALEATDLALIHGPPGTGKTQTLIEIIRQLAARDLKILVCGPSNISVDNIADKLGPFRIPMVRIGHPARLLPSVISTSLDVAIKYSSGGMLVNDIRKEMDEKLNTSKKTRNGTERRKLWEDIRDLRKECKVRERRCTEDIVRASKVVLSTLHGAGGRDIIRQNFDVVIIDEAGQALEAQSLIPLVRGPSKCILAGDHLQLPPTIPRTDKTSSLRKLELSLFERIIKLHGPLIKRTLSVQYRMHEMIMKYPSIGLYDSLLLADVSVRSHLLSDLPNVIKTDETQEPLVFWDTNPHGGFGEDDTGAHESKSNAMEAALCRYHLRNLLEAGVQPKDIAIITPYNAQV
;
A
#
# COMPACT_ATOMS: atom_id res chain seq x y z
N MET A 1 -0.08 17.55 -1.72
CA MET A 1 -0.69 18.02 -0.45
C MET A 1 -1.03 19.50 -0.49
N MET A 2 -0.10 20.46 -0.52
CA MET A 2 -0.47 21.89 -0.49
C MET A 2 -1.43 22.28 -1.64
N GLN A 3 -1.12 21.87 -2.88
CA GLN A 3 -2.01 22.09 -4.02
C GLN A 3 -3.39 21.45 -3.81
N THR A 4 -3.44 20.21 -3.30
CA THR A 4 -4.68 19.49 -2.98
C THR A 4 -5.60 20.30 -2.06
N PHE A 5 -5.05 20.95 -1.03
CA PHE A 5 -5.82 21.82 -0.14
C PHE A 5 -6.26 23.12 -0.80
N LEU A 6 -5.44 23.71 -1.67
CA LEU A 6 -5.82 24.89 -2.46
C LEU A 6 -6.98 24.54 -3.40
N ASP A 7 -6.92 23.40 -4.07
CA ASP A 7 -7.96 22.93 -4.99
C ASP A 7 -9.29 22.68 -4.26
N LEU A 8 -9.23 22.12 -3.04
CA LEU A 8 -10.41 21.93 -2.19
C LEU A 8 -11.00 23.25 -1.69
N LYS A 9 -10.15 24.18 -1.23
CA LYS A 9 -10.59 25.50 -0.74
C LYS A 9 -11.15 26.40 -1.83
N ALA A 10 -10.73 26.21 -3.08
CA ALA A 10 -11.20 26.97 -4.22
C ALA A 10 -12.64 26.61 -4.65
N LYS A 11 -13.16 25.47 -4.20
CA LYS A 11 -14.50 24.99 -4.55
C LYS A 11 -15.52 25.37 -3.48
N GLN A 12 -16.73 25.70 -3.90
CA GLN A 12 -17.86 25.77 -2.97
C GLN A 12 -18.23 24.37 -2.50
N PRO A 13 -18.82 24.20 -1.29
CA PRO A 13 -19.23 22.89 -0.78
C PRO A 13 -20.11 22.09 -1.76
N GLU A 14 -20.95 22.78 -2.53
CA GLU A 14 -21.86 22.20 -3.53
C GLU A 14 -21.12 21.62 -4.73
N ASP A 15 -19.95 22.16 -5.08
CA ASP A 15 -19.12 21.74 -6.21
C ASP A 15 -18.12 20.62 -5.84
N LEU A 16 -18.09 20.22 -4.57
CA LEU A 16 -17.25 19.13 -4.12
C LEU A 16 -17.78 17.79 -4.67
N PRO A 17 -16.87 16.87 -5.08
CA PRO A 17 -17.27 15.51 -5.43
C PRO A 17 -18.07 14.84 -4.31
N SER A 18 -19.05 14.01 -4.65
CA SER A 18 -19.93 13.32 -3.69
C SER A 18 -19.14 12.61 -2.58
N ILE A 19 -18.09 11.89 -2.96
CA ILE A 19 -17.15 11.27 -2.03
C ILE A 19 -16.53 12.25 -1.01
N ILE A 20 -16.13 13.44 -1.45
CA ILE A 20 -15.54 14.46 -0.58
C ILE A 20 -16.61 15.00 0.37
N LYS A 21 -17.85 15.18 -0.10
CA LYS A 21 -18.98 15.58 0.75
C LYS A 21 -19.26 14.54 1.83
N ILE A 22 -19.33 13.25 1.47
CA ILE A 22 -19.52 12.15 2.44
C ILE A 22 -18.34 12.11 3.41
N ALA A 23 -17.11 12.18 2.91
CA ALA A 23 -15.90 12.16 3.73
C ALA A 23 -15.85 13.30 4.75
N PHE A 24 -16.38 14.48 4.44
CA PHE A 24 -16.44 15.63 5.38
C PHE A 24 -17.76 15.75 6.14
N GLY A 25 -18.71 14.83 5.97
CA GLY A 25 -20.01 14.89 6.64
C GLY A 25 -20.96 15.95 6.09
N LEU A 26 -20.69 16.45 4.89
CA LEU A 26 -21.56 17.38 4.15
C LEU A 26 -22.69 16.65 3.41
N ALA A 27 -22.59 15.34 3.27
CA ALA A 27 -23.63 14.46 2.74
C ALA A 27 -23.72 13.18 3.58
N ALA A 28 -24.92 12.61 3.68
CA ALA A 28 -25.14 11.33 4.33
C ALA A 28 -24.60 10.18 3.48
N PHE A 29 -24.05 9.16 4.12
CA PHE A 29 -23.77 7.88 3.48
C PHE A 29 -25.04 7.04 3.40
N PHE A 30 -25.29 6.44 2.24
CA PHE A 30 -26.36 5.46 2.05
C PHE A 30 -25.73 4.11 1.69
N PRO A 31 -26.01 3.04 2.46
CA PRO A 31 -25.50 1.72 2.13
C PRO A 31 -26.08 1.27 0.78
N PRO A 32 -25.31 0.52 -0.03
CA PRO A 32 -25.80 0.00 -1.28
C PRO A 32 -27.02 -0.90 -1.07
N VAL A 33 -28.01 -0.74 -1.94
CA VAL A 33 -29.13 -1.67 -2.02
C VAL A 33 -28.63 -2.91 -2.75
N LYS A 34 -28.74 -4.06 -2.08
CA LYS A 34 -28.27 -5.33 -2.62
C LYS A 34 -28.95 -5.62 -3.95
N SER A 35 -28.17 -5.82 -5.00
CA SER A 35 -28.67 -6.16 -6.31
C SER A 35 -29.12 -7.63 -6.35
N GLU A 36 -30.20 -7.92 -7.07
CA GLU A 36 -30.59 -9.31 -7.38
C GLU A 36 -29.70 -9.95 -8.45
N ILE A 37 -28.84 -9.15 -9.10
CA ILE A 37 -27.93 -9.64 -10.14
C ILE A 37 -26.84 -10.48 -9.48
N ARG A 38 -26.78 -11.76 -9.84
CA ARG A 38 -25.73 -12.68 -9.40
C ARG A 38 -24.39 -12.24 -9.97
N LEU A 39 -23.45 -11.89 -9.08
CA LEU A 39 -22.07 -11.61 -9.44
C LEU A 39 -21.33 -12.93 -9.67
N ASP A 40 -20.74 -13.11 -10.84
CA ASP A 40 -19.81 -14.20 -11.11
C ASP A 40 -18.41 -13.79 -10.65
N PHE A 41 -17.94 -14.41 -9.57
CA PHE A 41 -16.60 -14.17 -9.02
C PHE A 41 -15.56 -14.85 -9.90
N PHE A 42 -14.47 -14.15 -10.20
CA PHE A 42 -13.36 -14.71 -10.98
C PHE A 42 -12.37 -15.52 -10.12
N ASP A 43 -12.44 -15.39 -8.80
CA ASP A 43 -11.68 -16.17 -7.83
C ASP A 43 -12.65 -17.08 -7.06
N ASP A 44 -12.52 -18.38 -7.28
CA ASP A 44 -13.35 -19.43 -6.68
C ASP A 44 -12.94 -19.75 -5.23
N GLN A 45 -11.77 -19.27 -4.79
CA GLN A 45 -11.24 -19.50 -3.45
C GLN A 45 -11.74 -18.47 -2.42
N LEU A 46 -12.47 -17.44 -2.85
CA LEU A 46 -13.02 -16.45 -1.93
C LEU A 46 -14.05 -17.10 -1.00
N ASN A 47 -13.93 -16.80 0.29
CA ASN A 47 -14.96 -17.16 1.27
C ASN A 47 -16.17 -16.23 1.16
N GLU A 48 -17.28 -16.59 1.81
CA GLU A 48 -18.53 -15.85 1.73
C GLU A 48 -18.42 -14.40 2.23
N VAL A 49 -17.61 -14.13 3.26
CA VAL A 49 -17.42 -12.78 3.81
C VAL A 49 -16.62 -11.91 2.84
N GLN A 50 -15.64 -12.48 2.14
CA GLN A 50 -14.91 -11.80 1.07
C GLN A 50 -15.83 -11.53 -0.12
N LYS A 51 -16.65 -12.49 -0.54
CA LYS A 51 -17.66 -12.32 -1.61
C LYS A 51 -18.66 -11.22 -1.29
N GLU A 52 -19.12 -11.16 -0.04
CA GLU A 52 -19.99 -10.07 0.43
C GLU A 52 -19.27 -8.72 0.36
N ALA A 53 -18.02 -8.64 0.82
CA ALA A 53 -17.22 -7.41 0.77
C ALA A 53 -16.96 -6.94 -0.68
N VAL A 54 -16.68 -7.86 -1.61
CA VAL A 54 -16.58 -7.58 -3.05
C VAL A 54 -17.90 -7.02 -3.57
N SER A 55 -19.01 -7.70 -3.31
CA SER A 55 -20.34 -7.28 -3.78
C SER A 55 -20.70 -5.89 -3.25
N PHE A 56 -20.53 -5.67 -1.94
CA PHE A 56 -20.73 -4.37 -1.29
C PHE A 56 -19.89 -3.26 -1.94
N ALA A 57 -18.61 -3.51 -2.23
CA ALA A 57 -17.74 -2.51 -2.84
C ALA A 57 -18.11 -2.21 -4.30
N LEU A 58 -18.60 -3.20 -5.05
CA LEU A 58 -19.05 -3.02 -6.42
C LEU A 58 -20.40 -2.29 -6.50
N GLU A 59 -21.32 -2.56 -5.56
CA GLU A 59 -22.65 -1.95 -5.49
C GLU A 59 -22.64 -0.52 -4.90
N ALA A 60 -21.67 -0.21 -4.03
CA ALA A 60 -21.55 1.12 -3.44
C ALA A 60 -21.45 2.20 -4.52
N THR A 61 -22.21 3.28 -4.40
CA THR A 61 -22.21 4.36 -5.40
C THR A 61 -20.94 5.19 -5.31
N ASP A 62 -20.68 5.80 -4.15
CA ASP A 62 -19.59 6.76 -3.98
C ASP A 62 -18.43 6.26 -3.12
N LEU A 63 -18.71 5.47 -2.08
CA LEU A 63 -17.73 5.09 -1.07
C LEU A 63 -18.01 3.71 -0.48
N ALA A 64 -16.98 2.88 -0.37
CA ALA A 64 -17.01 1.61 0.35
C ALA A 64 -15.76 1.44 1.20
N LEU A 65 -15.92 0.94 2.43
CA LEU A 65 -14.80 0.59 3.30
C LEU A 65 -14.69 -0.93 3.46
N ILE A 66 -13.48 -1.46 3.29
CA ILE A 66 -13.16 -2.87 3.58
C ILE A 66 -12.21 -2.89 4.77
N HIS A 67 -12.70 -3.41 5.88
CA HIS A 67 -11.93 -3.60 7.09
C HIS A 67 -11.31 -4.99 7.07
N GLY A 68 -10.00 -5.06 6.93
CA GLY A 68 -9.27 -6.32 6.76
C GLY A 68 -8.26 -6.54 7.89
N PRO A 69 -8.68 -7.20 9.00
CA PRO A 69 -7.80 -7.65 10.07
C PRO A 69 -6.63 -8.54 9.57
N PRO A 70 -5.59 -8.78 10.40
CA PRO A 70 -4.43 -9.55 10.01
C PRO A 70 -4.78 -10.94 9.45
N GLY A 71 -4.25 -11.28 8.28
CA GLY A 71 -4.42 -12.60 7.68
C GLY A 71 -5.78 -12.85 7.01
N THR A 72 -6.68 -11.88 6.94
CA THR A 72 -8.06 -12.09 6.42
C THR A 72 -8.21 -12.05 4.90
N GLY A 73 -7.10 -11.91 4.16
CA GLY A 73 -7.13 -11.86 2.70
C GLY A 73 -7.62 -10.53 2.11
N LYS A 74 -7.42 -9.40 2.82
CA LYS A 74 -7.72 -8.04 2.32
C LYS A 74 -7.21 -7.80 0.90
N THR A 75 -5.92 -8.07 0.65
CA THR A 75 -5.33 -7.91 -0.68
C THR A 75 -6.01 -8.82 -1.70
N GLN A 76 -6.33 -10.08 -1.35
CA GLN A 76 -7.03 -10.99 -2.27
C GLN A 76 -8.41 -10.45 -2.66
N THR A 77 -9.14 -9.91 -1.67
CA THR A 77 -10.44 -9.26 -1.87
C THR A 77 -10.31 -8.04 -2.80
N LEU A 78 -9.28 -7.21 -2.62
CA LEU A 78 -9.02 -6.07 -3.51
C LEU A 78 -8.66 -6.48 -4.93
N ILE A 79 -7.89 -7.57 -5.09
CA ILE A 79 -7.55 -8.11 -6.42
C ILE A 79 -8.83 -8.50 -7.17
N GLU A 80 -9.77 -9.19 -6.52
CA GLU A 80 -11.05 -9.52 -7.13
C GLU A 80 -11.85 -8.27 -7.50
N ILE A 81 -11.94 -7.28 -6.60
CA ILE A 81 -12.61 -6.00 -6.88
C ILE A 81 -11.99 -5.31 -8.11
N ILE A 82 -10.66 -5.25 -8.20
CA ILE A 82 -9.96 -4.62 -9.33
C ILE A 82 -10.28 -5.36 -10.63
N ARG A 83 -10.26 -6.70 -10.62
CA ARG A 83 -10.62 -7.51 -11.80
C ARG A 83 -12.06 -7.27 -12.24
N GLN A 84 -12.99 -7.23 -11.29
CA GLN A 84 -14.40 -6.95 -11.50
C GLN A 84 -14.64 -5.55 -12.09
N LEU A 85 -13.98 -4.53 -11.56
CA LEU A 85 -14.08 -3.17 -12.09
C LEU A 85 -13.43 -3.04 -13.48
N ALA A 86 -12.28 -3.68 -13.70
CA ALA A 86 -11.59 -3.66 -14.99
C ALA A 86 -12.40 -4.38 -16.09
N ALA A 87 -13.07 -5.48 -15.75
CA ALA A 87 -13.98 -6.18 -16.66
C ALA A 87 -15.22 -5.35 -17.04
N ARG A 88 -15.61 -4.38 -16.21
CA ARG A 88 -16.66 -3.38 -16.50
C ARG A 88 -16.12 -2.16 -17.25
N ASP A 89 -14.92 -2.27 -17.81
CA ASP A 89 -14.21 -1.24 -18.58
C ASP A 89 -13.86 0.03 -17.80
N LEU A 90 -13.94 0.01 -16.46
CA LEU A 90 -13.65 1.15 -15.61
C LEU A 90 -12.14 1.37 -15.47
N LYS A 91 -11.74 2.65 -15.44
CA LYS A 91 -10.37 3.07 -15.22
C LYS A 91 -10.10 3.29 -13.74
N ILE A 92 -9.11 2.58 -13.21
CA ILE A 92 -8.89 2.42 -11.77
C ILE A 92 -7.53 3.00 -11.39
N LEU A 93 -7.51 3.83 -10.34
CA LEU A 93 -6.29 4.26 -9.67
C LEU A 93 -6.15 3.52 -8.34
N VAL A 94 -5.15 2.66 -8.22
CA VAL A 94 -4.80 1.96 -6.97
C VAL A 94 -3.68 2.72 -6.28
N CYS A 95 -3.89 3.02 -5.00
CA CYS A 95 -2.99 3.77 -4.16
C CYS A 95 -2.69 3.05 -2.84
N GLY A 96 -1.54 3.37 -2.26
CA GLY A 96 -1.16 2.96 -0.92
C GLY A 96 -0.16 3.93 -0.29
N PRO A 97 0.00 3.95 1.05
CA PRO A 97 0.93 4.86 1.72
C PRO A 97 2.39 4.50 1.46
N SER A 98 2.71 3.24 1.14
CA SER A 98 4.07 2.73 0.93
C SER A 98 4.25 2.09 -0.45
N ASN A 99 5.49 1.95 -0.94
CA ASN A 99 5.72 1.21 -2.19
C ASN A 99 5.33 -0.27 -2.05
N ILE A 100 5.66 -0.90 -0.92
CA ILE A 100 5.38 -2.32 -0.67
C ILE A 100 3.88 -2.62 -0.77
N SER A 101 3.01 -1.81 -0.17
CA SER A 101 1.55 -2.00 -0.26
C SER A 101 1.05 -2.00 -1.72
N VAL A 102 1.54 -1.07 -2.53
CA VAL A 102 1.15 -0.95 -3.94
C VAL A 102 1.76 -2.07 -4.80
N ASP A 103 3.02 -2.41 -4.55
CA ASP A 103 3.75 -3.42 -5.29
C ASP A 103 3.15 -4.82 -5.04
N ASN A 104 2.69 -5.11 -3.82
CA ASN A 104 1.99 -6.36 -3.51
C ASN A 104 0.71 -6.55 -4.34
N ILE A 105 -0.04 -5.47 -4.58
CA ILE A 105 -1.22 -5.52 -5.46
C ILE A 105 -0.77 -5.68 -6.92
N ALA A 106 0.22 -4.92 -7.37
CA ALA A 106 0.74 -5.00 -8.74
C ALA A 106 1.22 -6.42 -9.09
N ASP A 107 1.98 -7.03 -8.17
CA ASP A 107 2.50 -8.39 -8.30
C ASP A 107 1.38 -9.42 -8.45
N LYS A 108 0.39 -9.37 -7.56
CA LYS A 108 -0.78 -10.25 -7.60
C LYS A 108 -1.70 -10.03 -8.81
N LEU A 109 -1.70 -8.84 -9.40
CA LEU A 109 -2.42 -8.56 -10.66
C LEU A 109 -1.69 -9.09 -11.90
N GLY A 110 -0.36 -9.25 -11.82
CA GLY A 110 0.50 -9.63 -12.95
C GLY A 110 0.00 -10.83 -13.76
N PRO A 111 -0.41 -11.95 -13.13
CA PRO A 111 -0.90 -13.13 -13.83
C PRO A 111 -2.15 -12.89 -14.69
N PHE A 112 -2.99 -11.90 -14.36
CA PHE A 112 -4.26 -11.67 -15.05
C PHE A 112 -4.13 -10.83 -16.33
N ARG A 113 -2.93 -10.32 -16.64
CA ARG A 113 -2.62 -9.55 -17.86
C ARG A 113 -3.56 -8.35 -18.10
N ILE A 114 -4.05 -7.74 -17.04
CA ILE A 114 -4.83 -6.48 -17.13
C ILE A 114 -3.88 -5.37 -17.60
N PRO A 115 -4.26 -4.54 -18.59
CA PRO A 115 -3.45 -3.40 -18.99
C PRO A 115 -3.20 -2.47 -17.80
N MET A 116 -1.98 -2.46 -17.28
CA MET A 116 -1.66 -1.73 -16.07
C MET A 116 -0.26 -1.12 -16.09
N VAL A 117 -0.08 -0.06 -15.29
CA VAL A 117 1.21 0.60 -15.13
C VAL A 117 1.46 1.02 -13.68
N ARG A 118 2.67 0.76 -13.19
CA ARG A 118 3.14 1.12 -11.84
C ARG A 118 4.00 2.39 -11.88
N ILE A 119 3.56 3.44 -11.20
CA ILE A 119 4.21 4.76 -11.18
C ILE A 119 5.07 4.92 -9.94
N GLY A 120 6.38 4.78 -10.12
CA GLY A 120 7.38 4.92 -9.09
C GLY A 120 8.75 4.61 -9.65
N HIS A 121 9.80 5.09 -8.97
CA HIS A 121 11.16 4.88 -9.43
C HIS A 121 11.54 3.39 -9.32
N PRO A 122 12.04 2.72 -10.38
CA PRO A 122 12.34 1.28 -10.40
C PRO A 122 13.20 0.78 -9.24
N ALA A 123 14.18 1.58 -8.79
CA ALA A 123 15.03 1.25 -7.65
C ALA A 123 14.30 1.11 -6.30
N ARG A 124 13.03 1.51 -6.21
CA ARG A 124 12.19 1.42 -5.01
C ARG A 124 11.05 0.41 -5.16
N LEU A 125 11.01 -0.31 -6.28
CA LEU A 125 9.96 -1.28 -6.59
C LEU A 125 10.45 -2.70 -6.29
N LEU A 126 9.51 -3.59 -5.97
CA LEU A 126 9.80 -5.02 -5.91
C LEU A 126 10.29 -5.54 -7.26
N PRO A 127 11.29 -6.46 -7.30
CA PRO A 127 11.85 -6.98 -8.55
C PRO A 127 10.81 -7.53 -9.53
N SER A 128 9.78 -8.21 -9.03
CA SER A 128 8.71 -8.80 -9.84
C SER A 128 7.80 -7.75 -10.50
N VAL A 129 7.75 -6.54 -9.96
CA VAL A 129 6.88 -5.44 -10.42
C VAL A 129 7.58 -4.51 -11.40
N ILE A 130 8.92 -4.52 -11.45
CA ILE A 130 9.73 -3.59 -12.29
C ILE A 130 9.28 -3.60 -13.76
N SER A 131 8.95 -4.77 -14.31
CA SER A 131 8.50 -4.93 -15.69
C SER A 131 7.22 -4.12 -16.02
N THR A 132 6.39 -3.86 -15.00
CA THR A 132 5.14 -3.09 -15.12
C THR A 132 5.31 -1.61 -14.78
N SER A 133 6.54 -1.17 -14.47
CA SER A 133 6.80 0.23 -14.12
C SER A 133 6.67 1.17 -15.32
N LEU A 134 6.24 2.41 -15.05
CA LEU A 134 6.08 3.45 -16.08
C LEU A 134 7.39 3.70 -16.84
N ASP A 135 8.52 3.76 -16.13
CA ASP A 135 9.83 4.01 -16.74
C ASP A 135 10.21 2.89 -17.73
N VAL A 136 9.93 1.64 -17.38
CA VAL A 136 10.15 0.49 -18.25
C VAL A 136 9.17 0.52 -19.43
N ALA A 137 7.89 0.81 -19.18
CA ALA A 137 6.88 0.94 -20.24
C ALA A 137 7.24 2.04 -21.25
N ILE A 138 7.71 3.19 -20.79
CA ILE A 138 8.21 4.27 -21.66
C ILE A 138 9.40 3.75 -22.46
N LYS A 139 10.42 3.19 -21.80
CA LYS A 139 11.65 2.73 -22.45
C LYS A 139 11.41 1.78 -23.64
N TYR A 140 10.43 0.89 -23.53
CA TYR A 140 10.11 -0.11 -24.56
C TYR A 140 8.97 0.31 -25.51
N SER A 141 8.34 1.46 -25.30
CA SER A 141 7.35 2.01 -26.21
C SER A 141 7.98 2.61 -27.47
N SER A 142 7.23 2.65 -28.57
CA SER A 142 7.65 3.32 -29.82
C SER A 142 7.96 4.81 -29.59
N GLY A 143 7.15 5.49 -28.77
CA GLY A 143 7.40 6.87 -28.38
C GLY A 143 8.67 7.05 -27.54
N GLY A 144 8.99 6.10 -26.67
CA GLY A 144 10.21 6.13 -25.86
C GLY A 144 11.49 5.81 -26.62
N MET A 145 11.42 5.01 -27.69
CA MET A 145 12.57 4.84 -28.59
C MET A 145 13.00 6.19 -29.19
N LEU A 146 12.03 6.99 -29.67
CA LEU A 146 12.30 8.34 -30.16
C LEU A 146 12.87 9.25 -29.06
N VAL A 147 12.38 9.15 -27.83
CA VAL A 147 12.93 9.91 -26.69
C VAL A 147 14.39 9.51 -26.41
N ASN A 148 14.72 8.23 -26.51
CA ASN A 148 16.08 7.75 -26.35
C ASN A 148 17.01 8.24 -27.47
N ASP A 149 16.53 8.33 -28.70
CA ASP A 149 17.32 8.86 -29.82
C ASP A 149 17.65 10.35 -29.64
N ILE A 150 16.68 11.15 -29.19
CA ILE A 150 16.92 12.56 -28.84
C ILE A 150 17.91 12.69 -27.68
N ARG A 151 17.82 11.80 -26.67
CA ARG A 151 18.78 11.79 -25.55
C ARG A 151 20.20 11.49 -26.03
N LYS A 152 20.37 10.52 -26.94
CA LYS A 152 21.68 10.22 -27.55
C LYS A 152 22.23 11.42 -28.33
N GLU A 153 21.42 12.05 -29.18
CA GLU A 153 21.84 13.24 -29.93
C GLU A 153 22.25 14.39 -28.99
N MET A 154 21.50 14.59 -27.91
CA MET A 154 21.82 15.59 -26.89
C MET A 154 23.16 15.31 -26.21
N ASP A 155 23.43 14.06 -25.86
CA ASP A 155 24.70 13.64 -25.23
C ASP A 155 25.90 13.80 -26.18
N GLU A 156 25.71 13.50 -27.47
CA GLU A 156 26.72 13.73 -28.52
C GLU A 156 27.04 15.23 -28.68
N LYS A 157 26.03 16.10 -28.72
CA LYS A 157 26.21 17.56 -28.77
C LYS A 157 26.85 18.11 -27.49
N LEU A 158 26.48 17.58 -26.33
CA LEU A 158 27.10 17.94 -25.04
C LEU A 158 28.59 17.58 -25.01
N ASN A 159 28.95 16.38 -25.45
CA ASN A 159 30.34 15.94 -25.52
C ASN A 159 31.16 16.75 -26.54
N THR A 160 30.55 17.11 -27.67
CA THR A 160 31.17 17.99 -28.67
C THR A 160 31.41 19.39 -28.11
N SER A 161 30.42 19.99 -27.44
CA SER A 161 30.52 21.32 -26.82
C SER A 161 31.65 21.41 -25.78
N LYS A 162 31.89 20.34 -25.01
CA LYS A 162 33.02 20.25 -24.07
C LYS A 162 34.38 20.33 -24.76
N LYS A 163 34.51 19.82 -26.00
CA LYS A 163 35.75 19.78 -26.78
C LYS A 163 35.96 21.04 -27.64
N THR A 164 34.89 21.74 -28.01
CA THR A 164 34.95 22.95 -28.85
C THR A 164 35.61 24.13 -28.14
N ARG A 165 36.66 24.69 -28.76
CA ARG A 165 37.39 25.89 -28.28
C ARG A 165 36.83 27.21 -28.82
N ASN A 166 36.08 27.17 -29.92
CA ASN A 166 35.46 28.34 -30.54
C ASN A 166 34.16 28.75 -29.80
N GLY A 167 34.12 29.97 -29.26
CA GLY A 167 32.99 30.46 -28.47
C GLY A 167 31.67 30.54 -29.24
N THR A 168 31.70 30.92 -30.52
CA THR A 168 30.50 31.09 -31.35
C THR A 168 29.85 29.75 -31.69
N GLU A 169 30.68 28.76 -32.02
CA GLU A 169 30.25 27.38 -32.29
C GLU A 169 29.73 26.69 -31.02
N ARG A 170 30.42 26.92 -29.90
CA ARG A 170 29.95 26.45 -28.58
C ARG A 170 28.57 27.02 -28.25
N ARG A 171 28.31 28.30 -28.55
CA ARG A 171 27.00 28.92 -28.33
C ARG A 171 25.88 28.26 -29.14
N LYS A 172 26.12 27.97 -30.42
CA LYS A 172 25.16 27.24 -31.28
C LYS A 172 24.84 25.85 -30.73
N LEU A 173 25.86 25.10 -30.29
CA LEU A 173 25.65 23.78 -29.68
C LEU A 173 24.77 23.86 -28.41
N TRP A 174 24.94 24.91 -27.59
CA TRP A 174 24.09 25.12 -26.42
C TRP A 174 22.64 25.49 -26.77
N GLU A 175 22.42 26.23 -27.86
CA GLU A 175 21.08 26.50 -28.39
C GLU A 175 20.40 25.21 -28.87
N ASP A 176 21.10 24.38 -29.64
CA ASP A 176 20.61 23.07 -30.07
C ASP A 176 20.28 22.16 -28.89
N ILE A 177 21.18 22.04 -27.90
CA ILE A 177 20.95 21.25 -26.69
C ILE A 177 19.71 21.76 -25.94
N ARG A 178 19.51 23.08 -25.90
CA ARG A 178 18.33 23.68 -25.24
C ARG A 178 17.05 23.29 -25.96
N ASP A 179 17.04 23.27 -27.28
CA ASP A 179 15.86 22.91 -28.06
C ASP A 179 15.58 21.40 -28.03
N LEU A 180 16.61 20.56 -28.14
CA LEU A 180 16.51 19.11 -27.93
C LEU A 180 15.98 18.77 -26.54
N ARG A 181 16.39 19.50 -25.48
CA ARG A 181 15.83 19.32 -24.13
C ARG A 181 14.34 19.64 -24.06
N LYS A 182 13.89 20.70 -24.74
CA LYS A 182 12.45 21.05 -24.79
C LYS A 182 11.67 19.97 -25.52
N GLU A 183 12.16 19.54 -26.68
CA GLU A 183 11.54 18.51 -27.51
C GLU A 183 11.47 17.16 -26.78
N CYS A 184 12.58 16.72 -26.17
CA CYS A 184 12.64 15.52 -25.33
C CYS A 184 11.57 15.54 -24.24
N LYS A 185 11.45 16.66 -23.51
CA LYS A 185 10.47 16.81 -22.43
C LYS A 185 9.02 16.74 -22.93
N VAL A 186 8.73 17.33 -24.09
CA VAL A 186 7.39 17.28 -24.70
C VAL A 186 7.05 15.87 -25.15
N ARG A 187 7.99 15.17 -25.81
CA ARG A 187 7.77 13.80 -26.27
C ARG A 187 7.66 12.80 -25.13
N GLU A 188 8.53 12.90 -24.12
CA GLU A 188 8.46 12.06 -22.92
C GLU A 188 7.12 12.24 -22.22
N ARG A 189 6.68 13.48 -22.02
CA ARG A 189 5.37 13.77 -21.47
C ARG A 189 4.23 13.12 -22.28
N ARG A 190 4.25 13.25 -23.61
CA ARG A 190 3.21 12.67 -24.47
C ARG A 190 3.20 11.14 -24.36
N CYS A 191 4.38 10.52 -24.36
CA CYS A 191 4.53 9.09 -24.19
C CYS A 191 3.95 8.61 -22.83
N THR A 192 4.28 9.31 -21.74
CA THR A 192 3.68 9.06 -20.43
C THR A 192 2.16 9.19 -20.46
N GLU A 193 1.64 10.29 -21.03
CA GLU A 193 0.20 10.53 -21.11
C GLU A 193 -0.52 9.43 -21.90
N ASP A 194 0.08 8.93 -22.99
CA ASP A 194 -0.47 7.86 -23.83
C ASP A 194 -0.47 6.50 -23.12
N ILE A 195 0.63 6.13 -22.44
CA ILE A 195 0.74 4.87 -21.67
C ILE A 195 -0.25 4.86 -20.50
N VAL A 196 -0.30 5.94 -19.73
CA VAL A 196 -1.23 6.05 -18.59
C VAL A 196 -2.68 6.13 -19.10
N ARG A 197 -2.92 6.72 -20.27
CA ARG A 197 -4.26 6.73 -20.89
C ARG A 197 -4.71 5.32 -21.27
N ALA A 198 -3.84 4.55 -21.92
CA ALA A 198 -4.11 3.19 -22.40
C ALA A 198 -4.23 2.16 -21.26
N SER A 199 -3.68 2.45 -20.08
CA SER A 199 -3.75 1.57 -18.91
C SER A 199 -5.15 1.61 -18.27
N LYS A 200 -5.72 0.44 -17.98
CA LYS A 200 -6.96 0.27 -17.22
C LYS A 200 -6.74 0.40 -15.73
N VAL A 201 -5.60 -0.10 -15.23
CA VAL A 201 -5.20 0.02 -13.82
C VAL A 201 -3.90 0.83 -13.72
N VAL A 202 -3.92 1.92 -12.96
CA VAL A 202 -2.72 2.72 -12.66
C VAL A 202 -2.42 2.56 -11.18
N LEU A 203 -1.20 2.17 -10.85
CA LEU A 203 -0.77 1.91 -9.47
C LEU A 203 0.27 2.94 -9.03
N SER A 204 0.06 3.60 -7.90
CA SER A 204 1.01 4.62 -7.40
C SER A 204 0.97 4.70 -5.87
N THR A 205 1.97 5.28 -5.23
CA THR A 205 1.79 5.67 -3.82
C THR A 205 0.83 6.86 -3.73
N LEU A 206 0.25 7.14 -2.56
CA LEU A 206 -0.63 8.32 -2.36
C LEU A 206 0.04 9.64 -2.80
N HIS A 207 1.34 9.77 -2.58
CA HIS A 207 2.10 10.93 -3.07
C HIS A 207 2.34 10.87 -4.57
N GLY A 208 2.68 9.70 -5.09
CA GLY A 208 2.86 9.45 -6.53
C GLY A 208 1.60 9.80 -7.31
N ALA A 209 0.41 9.55 -6.73
CA ALA A 209 -0.86 9.96 -7.27
C ALA A 209 -0.81 11.45 -7.65
N GLY A 210 -0.31 12.34 -6.80
CA GLY A 210 -0.21 13.78 -7.07
C GLY A 210 0.82 14.20 -8.14
N GLY A 211 1.58 13.26 -8.71
CA GLY A 211 2.64 13.50 -9.68
C GLY A 211 2.15 13.98 -11.05
N ARG A 212 3.06 14.57 -11.82
CA ARG A 212 2.79 15.12 -13.17
C ARG A 212 2.32 14.06 -14.16
N ASP A 213 2.72 12.81 -13.95
CA ASP A 213 2.40 11.67 -14.81
C ASP A 213 0.92 11.28 -14.73
N ILE A 214 0.26 11.60 -13.61
CA ILE A 214 -1.13 11.21 -13.32
C ILE A 214 -2.06 12.43 -13.30
N ILE A 215 -1.56 13.63 -13.04
CA ILE A 215 -2.37 14.82 -12.74
C ILE A 215 -3.41 15.21 -13.80
N ARG A 216 -3.22 14.77 -15.06
CA ARG A 216 -4.13 15.05 -16.18
C ARG A 216 -5.06 13.89 -16.56
N GLN A 217 -5.12 12.86 -15.72
CA GLN A 217 -5.89 11.65 -15.99
C GLN A 217 -7.10 11.60 -15.05
N ASN A 218 -8.23 11.20 -15.60
CA ASN A 218 -9.44 10.91 -14.84
C ASN A 218 -9.50 9.41 -14.53
N PHE A 219 -10.08 9.08 -13.39
CA PHE A 219 -10.28 7.71 -12.93
C PHE A 219 -11.71 7.56 -12.46
N ASP A 220 -12.35 6.48 -12.85
CA ASP A 220 -13.73 6.19 -12.42
C ASP A 220 -13.73 5.77 -10.95
N VAL A 221 -12.73 4.98 -10.56
CA VAL A 221 -12.59 4.43 -9.21
C VAL A 221 -11.18 4.67 -8.66
N VAL A 222 -11.11 5.13 -7.40
CA VAL A 222 -9.87 5.16 -6.61
C VAL A 222 -9.93 4.09 -5.53
N ILE A 223 -8.91 3.24 -5.45
CA ILE A 223 -8.76 2.26 -4.39
C ILE A 223 -7.55 2.67 -3.54
N ILE A 224 -7.70 2.74 -2.22
CA ILE A 224 -6.59 3.00 -1.30
C ILE A 224 -6.44 1.79 -0.38
N ASP A 225 -5.36 1.03 -0.56
CA ASP A 225 -4.96 -0.03 0.38
C ASP A 225 -4.11 0.55 1.53
N GLU A 226 -4.10 -0.14 2.66
CA GLU A 226 -3.53 0.31 3.93
C GLU A 226 -3.98 1.72 4.34
N ALA A 227 -5.26 2.04 4.11
CA ALA A 227 -5.83 3.35 4.40
C ALA A 227 -5.78 3.74 5.89
N GLY A 228 -5.75 2.75 6.80
CA GLY A 228 -5.57 2.96 8.24
C GLY A 228 -4.19 3.51 8.62
N GLN A 229 -3.17 3.23 7.81
CA GLN A 229 -1.79 3.69 8.00
C GLN A 229 -1.49 5.01 7.27
N ALA A 230 -2.44 5.52 6.49
CA ALA A 230 -2.27 6.74 5.69
C ALA A 230 -2.70 7.99 6.46
N LEU A 231 -1.91 9.06 6.38
CA LEU A 231 -2.38 10.36 6.85
C LEU A 231 -3.63 10.76 6.07
N GLU A 232 -4.61 11.36 6.74
CA GLU A 232 -5.84 11.83 6.08
C GLU A 232 -5.52 12.75 4.89
N ALA A 233 -4.60 13.70 5.07
CA ALA A 233 -4.18 14.61 4.02
C ALA A 233 -3.56 13.92 2.79
N GLN A 234 -2.89 12.77 2.98
CA GLN A 234 -2.35 11.97 1.88
C GLN A 234 -3.46 11.24 1.13
N SER A 235 -4.43 10.71 1.87
CA SER A 235 -5.59 10.01 1.32
C SER A 235 -6.43 10.91 0.41
N LEU A 236 -6.46 12.22 0.65
CA LEU A 236 -7.18 13.19 -0.19
C LEU A 236 -6.52 13.43 -1.56
N ILE A 237 -5.22 13.16 -1.74
CA ILE A 237 -4.48 13.44 -2.98
C ILE A 237 -5.12 12.78 -4.21
N PRO A 238 -5.45 11.47 -4.21
CA PRO A 238 -6.15 10.87 -5.33
C PRO A 238 -7.65 11.27 -5.40
N LEU A 239 -8.29 11.63 -4.28
CA LEU A 239 -9.73 11.89 -4.23
C LEU A 239 -10.15 13.25 -4.79
N VAL A 240 -9.29 14.27 -4.70
CA VAL A 240 -9.58 15.61 -5.29
C VAL A 240 -9.75 15.58 -6.81
N ARG A 241 -9.37 14.48 -7.45
CA ARG A 241 -9.58 14.26 -8.88
C ARG A 241 -11.01 13.91 -9.26
N GLY A 242 -11.90 13.83 -8.27
CA GLY A 242 -13.32 13.57 -8.47
C GLY A 242 -13.60 12.21 -9.09
N PRO A 243 -13.01 11.10 -8.57
CA PRO A 243 -13.50 9.79 -8.98
C PRO A 243 -14.99 9.67 -8.62
N SER A 244 -15.72 8.89 -9.41
CA SER A 244 -17.12 8.58 -9.11
C SER A 244 -17.24 7.74 -7.84
N LYS A 245 -16.25 6.89 -7.57
CA LYS A 245 -16.24 5.96 -6.45
C LYS A 245 -14.87 5.89 -5.79
N CYS A 246 -14.84 5.67 -4.47
CA CYS A 246 -13.64 5.20 -3.78
C CYS A 246 -13.90 3.97 -2.92
N ILE A 247 -12.88 3.12 -2.88
CA ILE A 247 -12.82 1.96 -2.01
C ILE A 247 -11.61 2.14 -1.11
N LEU A 248 -11.84 2.31 0.19
CA LEU A 248 -10.78 2.36 1.18
C LEU A 248 -10.66 0.99 1.82
N ALA A 249 -9.47 0.41 1.83
CA ALA A 249 -9.19 -0.86 2.46
C ALA A 249 -8.07 -0.68 3.48
N GLY A 250 -8.24 -1.25 4.66
CA GLY A 250 -7.26 -1.11 5.71
C GLY A 250 -7.69 -1.71 7.02
N ASP A 251 -6.90 -1.43 8.03
CA ASP A 251 -7.15 -1.79 9.41
C ASP A 251 -6.78 -0.60 10.30
N HIS A 252 -7.76 -0.05 10.99
CA HIS A 252 -7.61 1.13 11.86
C HIS A 252 -7.24 0.72 13.30
N LEU A 253 -7.21 -0.58 13.59
CA LEU A 253 -6.81 -1.14 14.88
C LEU A 253 -5.34 -1.60 14.87
N GLN A 254 -4.68 -1.53 13.70
CA GLN A 254 -3.24 -1.68 13.55
C GLN A 254 -2.51 -0.33 13.72
N LEU A 255 -1.23 -0.28 13.34
CA LEU A 255 -0.41 0.92 13.48
C LEU A 255 -1.05 2.13 12.76
N PRO A 256 -1.18 3.29 13.44
CA PRO A 256 -1.60 4.53 12.80
C PRO A 256 -0.48 5.10 11.91
N PRO A 257 -0.73 6.20 11.18
CA PRO A 257 0.30 6.88 10.40
C PRO A 257 1.49 7.33 11.27
N THR A 258 2.70 6.98 10.85
CA THR A 258 3.93 7.39 11.57
C THR A 258 4.21 8.88 11.38
N ILE A 259 4.22 9.63 12.48
CA ILE A 259 4.53 11.06 12.50
C ILE A 259 5.83 11.27 13.28
N PRO A 260 6.89 11.81 12.64
CA PRO A 260 8.12 12.15 13.36
C PRO A 260 7.80 13.13 14.48
N ARG A 261 8.09 12.74 15.72
CA ARG A 261 7.91 13.61 16.88
C ARG A 261 9.13 14.52 16.98
N THR A 262 9.01 15.72 16.43
CA THR A 262 10.03 16.77 16.63
C THR A 262 9.76 17.57 17.90
N ASP A 263 8.51 17.60 18.40
CA ASP A 263 8.12 18.29 19.64
C ASP A 263 7.07 17.49 20.43
N LYS A 264 7.10 17.61 21.77
CA LYS A 264 6.17 16.96 22.71
C LYS A 264 4.73 17.53 22.69
N THR A 265 4.34 18.25 21.64
CA THR A 265 3.02 18.89 21.56
C THR A 265 1.92 17.87 21.28
N SER A 266 0.90 17.87 22.13
CA SER A 266 -0.26 16.96 22.06
C SER A 266 -1.11 17.12 20.79
N SER A 267 -0.95 18.24 20.06
CA SER A 267 -1.69 18.52 18.83
C SER A 267 -1.35 17.57 17.68
N LEU A 268 -0.15 17.00 17.63
CA LEU A 268 0.26 16.09 16.55
C LEU A 268 -0.45 14.74 16.60
N ARG A 269 -0.95 14.31 17.77
CA ARG A 269 -1.75 13.06 17.90
C ARG A 269 -3.03 13.10 17.06
N LYS A 270 -3.57 14.29 16.78
CA LYS A 270 -4.75 14.41 15.91
C LYS A 270 -4.46 14.01 14.46
N LEU A 271 -3.19 14.03 14.04
CA LEU A 271 -2.78 13.59 12.71
C LEU A 271 -2.66 12.07 12.58
N GLU A 272 -2.70 11.33 13.71
CA GLU A 272 -2.75 9.86 13.72
C GLU A 272 -4.13 9.33 13.29
N LEU A 273 -5.17 10.17 13.35
CA LEU A 273 -6.50 9.82 12.87
C LEU A 273 -6.52 9.75 11.34
N SER A 274 -6.57 8.53 10.80
CA SER A 274 -6.67 8.30 9.36
C SER A 274 -8.05 8.68 8.80
N LEU A 275 -8.12 8.93 7.49
CA LEU A 275 -9.41 9.14 6.80
C LEU A 275 -10.34 7.94 6.99
N PHE A 276 -9.77 6.72 6.96
CA PHE A 276 -10.51 5.46 7.14
C PHE A 276 -11.18 5.40 8.52
N GLU A 277 -10.43 5.64 9.58
CA GLU A 277 -10.95 5.64 10.96
C GLU A 277 -11.97 6.76 11.17
N ARG A 278 -11.70 7.97 10.68
CA ARG A 278 -12.60 9.11 10.85
C ARG A 278 -13.96 8.89 10.19
N ILE A 279 -13.98 8.32 8.99
CA ILE A 279 -15.21 8.02 8.25
C ILE A 279 -16.05 6.97 8.99
N ILE A 280 -15.43 5.95 9.57
CA ILE A 280 -16.12 4.95 10.41
C ILE A 280 -16.75 5.61 11.63
N LYS A 281 -16.00 6.48 12.32
CA LYS A 281 -16.53 7.23 13.48
C LYS A 281 -17.70 8.15 13.12
N LEU A 282 -17.67 8.72 11.91
CA LEU A 282 -18.69 9.66 11.45
C LEU A 282 -19.99 8.98 10.99
N HIS A 283 -19.89 7.92 10.20
CA HIS A 283 -21.05 7.28 9.55
C HIS A 283 -21.47 5.94 10.19
N GLY A 284 -20.70 5.44 11.16
CA GLY A 284 -20.98 4.19 11.83
C GLY A 284 -20.59 2.94 11.04
N PRO A 285 -20.97 1.74 11.50
CA PRO A 285 -20.44 0.47 10.97
C PRO A 285 -21.00 0.08 9.60
N LEU A 286 -22.14 0.63 9.18
CA LEU A 286 -22.79 0.25 7.91
C LEU A 286 -21.97 0.60 6.67
N ILE A 287 -21.05 1.56 6.79
CA ILE A 287 -20.15 2.00 5.70
C ILE A 287 -19.03 1.01 5.39
N LYS A 288 -18.79 0.04 6.29
CA LYS A 288 -17.72 -0.95 6.14
C LYS A 288 -18.24 -2.38 6.02
N ARG A 289 -17.43 -3.23 5.39
CA ARG A 289 -17.50 -4.69 5.55
C ARG A 289 -16.20 -5.19 6.16
N THR A 290 -16.33 -5.97 7.22
CA THR A 290 -15.19 -6.54 7.95
C THR A 290 -14.97 -7.98 7.50
N LEU A 291 -13.75 -8.30 7.10
CA LEU A 291 -13.34 -9.68 6.83
C LEU A 291 -13.06 -10.38 8.16
N SER A 292 -13.67 -11.54 8.41
CA SER A 292 -13.59 -12.23 9.70
C SER A 292 -12.80 -13.54 9.67
N VAL A 293 -12.63 -14.18 8.52
CA VAL A 293 -11.88 -15.45 8.41
C VAL A 293 -10.41 -15.15 8.10
N GLN A 294 -9.49 -15.61 8.96
CA GLN A 294 -8.04 -15.42 8.82
C GLN A 294 -7.29 -16.71 8.44
N TYR A 295 -6.24 -16.55 7.64
CA TYR A 295 -5.47 -17.61 6.99
C TYR A 295 -3.97 -17.53 7.33
N ARG A 296 -3.61 -17.04 8.53
CA ARG A 296 -2.20 -16.84 8.93
C ARG A 296 -1.86 -17.50 10.26
N MET A 297 -2.64 -17.25 11.30
CA MET A 297 -2.28 -17.56 12.68
C MET A 297 -2.95 -18.85 13.15
N HIS A 298 -2.27 -19.58 14.02
CA HIS A 298 -2.90 -20.63 14.83
C HIS A 298 -4.05 -20.02 15.67
N GLU A 299 -5.10 -20.79 15.97
CA GLU A 299 -6.29 -20.31 16.68
C GLU A 299 -5.94 -19.68 18.04
N MET A 300 -5.08 -20.34 18.83
CA MET A 300 -4.63 -19.81 20.13
C MET A 300 -3.93 -18.44 20.03
N ILE A 301 -3.13 -18.22 18.98
CA ILE A 301 -2.46 -16.93 18.74
C ILE A 301 -3.50 -15.89 18.32
N MET A 302 -4.42 -16.23 17.42
CA MET A 302 -5.46 -15.34 16.91
C MET A 302 -6.46 -14.92 18.00
N LYS A 303 -6.75 -15.80 18.96
CA LYS A 303 -7.77 -15.56 20.00
C LYS A 303 -7.50 -14.29 20.81
N TYR A 304 -6.23 -14.02 21.15
CA TYR A 304 -5.84 -12.83 21.91
C TYR A 304 -6.17 -11.51 21.18
N PRO A 305 -5.64 -11.22 19.97
CA PRO A 305 -6.00 -10.01 19.25
C PRO A 305 -7.48 -9.99 18.88
N SER A 306 -8.12 -11.14 18.60
CA SER A 306 -9.56 -11.17 18.31
C SER A 306 -10.39 -10.63 19.47
N ILE A 307 -10.13 -11.06 20.70
CA ILE A 307 -10.84 -10.59 21.90
C ILE A 307 -10.49 -9.13 22.20
N GLY A 308 -9.21 -8.78 22.17
CA GLY A 308 -8.73 -7.47 22.62
C GLY A 308 -8.99 -6.32 21.64
N LEU A 309 -9.09 -6.60 20.34
CA LEU A 309 -9.14 -5.56 19.30
C LEU A 309 -10.35 -5.69 18.37
N TYR A 310 -10.84 -6.90 18.11
CA TYR A 310 -11.83 -7.15 17.05
C TYR A 310 -13.15 -7.75 17.56
N ASP A 311 -13.55 -7.45 18.79
CA ASP A 311 -14.84 -7.86 19.38
C ASP A 311 -15.14 -9.37 19.27
N SER A 312 -14.10 -10.21 19.32
CA SER A 312 -14.18 -11.67 19.13
C SER A 312 -14.72 -12.12 17.76
N LEU A 313 -14.61 -11.27 16.72
CA LEU A 313 -15.14 -11.55 15.38
C LEU A 313 -14.24 -12.45 14.51
N LEU A 314 -12.96 -12.64 14.85
CA LEU A 314 -12.04 -13.38 13.99
C LEU A 314 -12.19 -14.90 14.14
N LEU A 315 -12.17 -15.59 13.00
CA LEU A 315 -12.24 -17.04 12.89
C LEU A 315 -11.01 -17.56 12.17
N ALA A 316 -10.35 -18.57 12.72
CA ALA A 316 -9.23 -19.22 12.06
C ALA A 316 -9.74 -20.21 11.02
N ASP A 317 -9.27 -20.08 9.78
CA ASP A 317 -9.57 -21.06 8.75
C ASP A 317 -9.02 -22.45 9.12
N VAL A 318 -9.68 -23.51 8.65
CA VAL A 318 -9.29 -24.90 8.92
C VAL A 318 -7.86 -25.22 8.49
N SER A 319 -7.32 -24.51 7.49
CA SER A 319 -5.95 -24.66 7.02
C SER A 319 -4.88 -24.18 8.00
N VAL A 320 -5.21 -23.28 8.92
CA VAL A 320 -4.25 -22.67 9.86
C VAL A 320 -4.63 -22.85 11.33
N ARG A 321 -5.89 -23.21 11.63
CA ARG A 321 -6.40 -23.24 13.02
C ARG A 321 -5.54 -24.05 13.99
N SER A 322 -4.92 -25.12 13.51
CA SER A 322 -4.17 -26.11 14.31
C SER A 322 -2.74 -26.34 13.83
N HIS A 323 -2.19 -25.49 12.93
CA HIS A 323 -0.85 -25.71 12.38
C HIS A 323 0.27 -25.41 13.38
N LEU A 324 1.27 -26.27 13.43
CA LEU A 324 2.40 -26.16 14.33
C LEU A 324 3.72 -26.16 13.56
N LEU A 325 4.81 -25.71 14.20
CA LEU A 325 6.14 -25.79 13.61
C LEU A 325 6.53 -27.25 13.31
N SER A 326 6.09 -28.19 14.15
CA SER A 326 6.32 -29.62 13.93
C SER A 326 5.65 -30.21 12.68
N ASP A 327 4.71 -29.49 12.07
CA ASP A 327 4.05 -29.92 10.82
C ASP A 327 4.88 -29.53 9.58
N LEU A 328 5.91 -28.70 9.74
CA LEU A 328 6.79 -28.30 8.65
C LEU A 328 7.69 -29.47 8.21
N PRO A 329 8.04 -29.53 6.91
CA PRO A 329 8.94 -30.57 6.41
C PRO A 329 10.31 -30.54 7.12
N ASN A 330 10.76 -31.71 7.58
CA ASN A 330 12.05 -31.91 8.25
C ASN A 330 12.19 -31.19 9.60
N VAL A 331 11.10 -30.81 10.26
CA VAL A 331 11.12 -30.28 11.63
C VAL A 331 10.86 -31.40 12.63
N ILE A 332 11.72 -31.51 13.63
CA ILE A 332 11.64 -32.48 14.72
C ILE A 332 10.62 -32.00 15.75
N LYS A 333 9.83 -32.93 16.28
CA LYS A 333 8.93 -32.66 17.41
C LYS A 333 9.74 -32.45 18.70
N THR A 334 9.67 -31.25 19.24
CA THR A 334 10.24 -30.84 20.53
C THR A 334 9.21 -30.01 21.29
N ASP A 335 9.46 -29.72 22.56
CA ASP A 335 8.60 -28.85 23.36
C ASP A 335 8.43 -27.46 22.70
N GLU A 336 9.45 -26.96 22.00
CA GLU A 336 9.41 -25.68 21.28
C GLU A 336 8.66 -25.71 19.94
N THR A 337 8.53 -26.87 19.30
CA THR A 337 7.88 -26.98 17.97
C THR A 337 6.44 -27.47 18.02
N GLN A 338 6.01 -27.99 19.17
CA GLN A 338 4.66 -28.50 19.40
C GLN A 338 3.72 -27.49 20.08
N GLU A 339 4.26 -26.40 20.61
CA GLU A 339 3.49 -25.33 21.23
C GLU A 339 3.43 -24.09 20.31
N PRO A 340 2.24 -23.57 19.97
CA PRO A 340 2.12 -22.42 19.08
C PRO A 340 2.32 -21.08 19.79
N LEU A 341 2.30 -21.06 21.12
CA LEU A 341 2.50 -19.84 21.91
C LEU A 341 3.21 -20.17 23.21
N VAL A 342 4.37 -19.56 23.41
CA VAL A 342 5.16 -19.69 24.64
C VAL A 342 5.44 -18.29 25.18
N PHE A 343 5.19 -18.08 26.47
CA PHE A 343 5.53 -16.85 27.17
C PHE A 343 6.65 -17.13 28.18
N TRP A 344 7.78 -16.44 28.03
CA TRP A 344 8.91 -16.55 28.95
C TRP A 344 8.93 -15.34 29.88
N ASP A 345 8.60 -15.56 31.15
CA ASP A 345 8.66 -14.53 32.17
C ASP A 345 10.12 -14.30 32.60
N THR A 346 10.65 -13.11 32.28
CA THR A 346 12.04 -12.69 32.58
C THR A 346 12.15 -11.89 33.88
N ASN A 347 11.03 -11.61 34.54
CA ASN A 347 10.97 -10.81 35.77
C ASN A 347 11.35 -11.51 37.10
N PRO A 348 11.40 -12.85 37.27
CA PRO A 348 11.46 -13.43 38.62
C PRO A 348 12.70 -13.09 39.47
N HIS A 349 13.84 -12.68 38.88
CA HIS A 349 15.14 -12.67 39.58
C HIS A 349 16.03 -11.43 39.36
N GLY A 350 15.51 -10.31 38.85
CA GLY A 350 16.25 -9.03 38.81
C GLY A 350 17.52 -8.99 37.92
N GLY A 351 17.69 -9.97 37.02
CA GLY A 351 18.84 -10.08 36.12
C GLY A 351 18.63 -9.50 34.70
N PHE A 352 17.40 -9.10 34.36
CA PHE A 352 17.02 -8.61 33.04
C PHE A 352 16.79 -7.08 33.06
N GLY A 353 17.74 -6.32 33.61
CA GLY A 353 17.65 -4.87 33.64
C GLY A 353 17.70 -4.27 32.23
N GLU A 354 16.96 -3.17 32.01
CA GLU A 354 17.04 -2.39 30.78
C GLU A 354 18.29 -1.50 30.82
N ASP A 355 19.08 -1.53 29.75
CA ASP A 355 20.19 -0.62 29.53
C ASP A 355 19.72 0.59 28.70
N ASP A 356 19.92 1.80 29.24
CA ASP A 356 19.75 3.06 28.49
C ASP A 356 21.04 3.36 27.72
N THR A 357 21.02 3.13 26.40
CA THR A 357 22.23 3.22 25.57
C THR A 357 22.72 4.64 25.26
N GLY A 358 22.12 5.70 25.85
CA GLY A 358 22.55 7.10 25.75
C GLY A 358 22.47 7.74 24.35
N ALA A 359 22.50 6.95 23.27
CA ALA A 359 22.29 7.39 21.91
C ALA A 359 20.82 7.18 21.51
N HIS A 360 20.08 8.28 21.40
CA HIS A 360 18.72 8.34 20.83
C HIS A 360 17.57 7.70 21.65
N GLU A 361 17.52 7.84 22.98
CA GLU A 361 16.36 7.43 23.82
C GLU A 361 15.82 6.00 23.53
N SER A 362 16.69 5.07 23.11
CA SER A 362 16.31 3.68 22.83
C SER A 362 16.85 2.74 23.91
N LYS A 363 16.10 1.67 24.19
CA LYS A 363 16.41 0.70 25.23
C LYS A 363 16.90 -0.63 24.67
N SER A 364 17.67 -1.36 25.46
CA SER A 364 18.06 -2.75 25.17
C SER A 364 18.08 -3.60 26.44
N ASN A 365 18.03 -4.91 26.26
CA ASN A 365 18.11 -5.90 27.33
C ASN A 365 18.95 -7.08 26.84
N ALA A 366 20.20 -7.15 27.31
CA ALA A 366 21.16 -8.17 26.89
C ALA A 366 20.72 -9.59 27.27
N MET A 367 20.02 -9.75 28.40
CA MET A 367 19.56 -11.05 28.87
C MET A 367 18.36 -11.54 28.07
N GLU A 368 17.42 -10.66 27.69
CA GLU A 368 16.36 -11.01 26.74
C GLU A 368 16.94 -11.40 25.37
N ALA A 369 17.98 -10.70 24.90
CA ALA A 369 18.67 -11.06 23.66
C ALA A 369 19.34 -12.45 23.76
N ALA A 370 19.99 -12.75 24.89
CA ALA A 370 20.59 -14.06 25.13
C ALA A 370 19.54 -15.18 25.17
N LEU A 371 18.40 -14.92 25.78
CA LEU A 371 17.26 -15.82 25.85
C LEU A 371 16.64 -16.06 24.46
N CYS A 372 16.38 -15.01 23.68
CA CYS A 372 15.94 -15.10 22.28
C CYS A 372 16.91 -15.93 21.43
N ARG A 373 18.22 -15.74 21.61
CA ARG A 373 19.26 -16.52 20.93
C ARG A 373 19.22 -18.00 21.32
N TYR A 374 19.00 -18.30 22.60
CA TYR A 374 18.84 -19.68 23.07
C TYR A 374 17.64 -20.35 22.40
N HIS A 375 16.47 -19.69 22.38
CA HIS A 375 15.29 -20.22 21.69
C HIS A 375 15.53 -20.42 20.19
N LEU A 376 16.11 -19.41 19.53
CA LEU A 376 16.43 -19.47 18.11
C LEU A 376 17.31 -20.68 17.81
N ARG A 377 18.35 -20.95 18.63
CA ARG A 377 19.21 -22.11 18.45
C ARG A 377 18.41 -23.41 18.53
N ASN A 378 17.53 -23.57 19.52
CA ASN A 378 16.72 -24.78 19.66
C ASN A 378 15.80 -24.99 18.45
N LEU A 379 15.18 -23.92 17.92
CA LEU A 379 14.36 -24.00 16.70
C LEU A 379 15.17 -24.42 15.46
N LEU A 380 16.38 -23.87 15.31
CA LEU A 380 17.29 -24.22 14.22
C LEU A 380 17.78 -25.68 14.32
N GLU A 381 18.14 -26.13 15.54
CA GLU A 381 18.55 -27.52 15.82
C GLU A 381 17.39 -28.50 15.58
N ALA A 382 16.15 -28.07 15.82
CA ALA A 382 14.94 -28.83 15.48
C ALA A 382 14.61 -28.83 13.98
N GLY A 383 15.32 -28.07 13.14
CA GLY A 383 15.19 -28.09 11.68
C GLY A 383 14.36 -26.94 11.07
N VAL A 384 13.87 -25.99 11.88
CA VAL A 384 13.17 -24.81 11.38
C VAL A 384 14.15 -23.95 10.58
N GLN A 385 13.75 -23.50 9.39
CA GLN A 385 14.66 -22.76 8.52
C GLN A 385 14.78 -21.29 8.98
N PRO A 386 15.97 -20.67 8.89
CA PRO A 386 16.16 -19.27 9.28
C PRO A 386 15.21 -18.28 8.57
N LYS A 387 14.86 -18.55 7.31
CA LYS A 387 13.94 -17.73 6.52
C LYS A 387 12.50 -17.73 7.03
N ASP A 388 12.13 -18.71 7.85
CA ASP A 388 10.78 -18.90 8.41
C ASP A 388 10.68 -18.32 9.83
N ILE A 389 11.75 -17.69 10.34
CA ILE A 389 11.84 -17.11 11.69
C ILE A 389 12.05 -15.60 11.58
N ALA A 390 11.33 -14.83 12.40
CA ALA A 390 11.52 -13.39 12.56
C ALA A 390 11.61 -13.04 14.05
N ILE A 391 12.61 -12.25 14.43
CA ILE A 391 12.74 -11.66 15.77
C ILE A 391 12.29 -10.20 15.66
N ILE A 392 11.36 -9.81 16.52
CA ILE A 392 10.74 -8.47 16.50
C ILE A 392 10.90 -7.85 17.87
N THR A 393 11.35 -6.60 17.92
CA THR A 393 11.46 -5.78 19.13
C THR A 393 11.03 -4.35 18.82
N PRO A 394 10.36 -3.64 19.77
CA PRO A 394 9.96 -2.26 19.56
C PRO A 394 11.12 -1.26 19.62
N TYR A 395 12.31 -1.65 20.11
CA TYR A 395 13.44 -0.76 20.32
C TYR A 395 14.57 -0.97 19.31
N ASN A 396 14.99 0.10 18.64
CA ASN A 396 16.06 0.05 17.66
C ASN A 396 17.40 -0.42 18.24
N ALA A 397 17.71 -0.09 19.49
CA ALA A 397 18.94 -0.54 20.16
C ALA A 397 18.94 -2.04 20.51
N GLN A 398 17.76 -2.69 20.50
CA GLN A 398 17.63 -4.13 20.73
C GLN A 398 17.72 -4.95 19.43
N VAL A 399 17.48 -4.32 18.27
CA VAL A 399 17.69 -4.91 16.94
C VAL A 399 19.19 -4.97 16.64
#